data_AF-A0A2S0UBR0-F1
#
_entry.id   AF-A0A2S0UBR0-F1
#
_cell.length_a   1.000
_cell.length_b   1.000
_cell.length_c   1.000
_cell.angle_alpha   90.00
_cell.angle_beta   90.00
_cell.angle_gamma   90.00
#
_symmetry.space_group_name_H-M   'P 1'
#
loop_
_entity.id
_entity.type
_entity.pdbx_description
1 polymer ?
#
loop_
_entity_poly.entity_id
_entity_poly.type
_entity_poly.pdbx_seq_one_letter_code
_entity_poly.pdbx_strand_id
1 'polypeptide(L)' 'MFENDFERLKYYFEKKWAKEPQLKLYVKFEVITPEEYKKITSEEYSA' A
#
# COMPACT_ATOMS: atom_id res chain seq x y z
N MET A 1 -1.59 17.43 4.50
CA MET A 1 -0.69 16.33 4.10
C MET A 1 -1.22 15.10 4.82
N PHE A 2 -1.41 13.97 4.13
CA PHE A 2 -2.28 12.80 4.46
C PHE A 2 -2.51 12.48 5.94
N GLU A 3 -3.72 12.02 6.28
CA GLU A 3 -4.14 11.75 7.67
C GLU A 3 -3.66 10.38 8.19
N ASN A 4 -3.34 9.44 7.29
CA ASN A 4 -2.79 8.13 7.64
C ASN A 4 -1.90 7.55 6.52
N ASP A 5 -1.14 6.50 6.85
CA ASP A 5 -0.23 5.84 5.91
C ASP A 5 -0.94 5.19 4.73
N PHE A 6 -2.18 4.69 4.91
CA PHE A 6 -2.99 4.11 3.85
C PHE A 6 -3.31 5.12 2.74
N GLU A 7 -3.79 6.32 3.09
CA GLU A 7 -4.10 7.37 2.12
C GLU A 7 -2.85 7.85 1.38
N ARG A 8 -1.73 7.97 2.10
CA ARG A 8 -0.44 8.32 1.49
C ARG A 8 0.00 7.27 0.47
N LEU A 9 -0.05 5.99 0.83
CA LEU A 9 0.39 4.90 -0.02
C LEU A 9 -0.55 4.66 -1.20
N LYS A 10 -1.86 4.83 -0.99
CA LYS A 10 -2.86 4.84 -2.07
C LYS A 10 -2.52 5.91 -3.10
N TYR A 11 -2.30 7.14 -2.65
CA TYR A 11 -1.92 8.24 -3.53
C TYR A 11 -0.60 7.97 -4.26
N TYR A 12 0.42 7.44 -3.58
CA TYR A 12 1.69 7.08 -4.22
C TYR A 12 1.53 5.99 -5.26
N PHE A 13 0.66 5.01 -5.02
CA PHE A 13 0.38 3.96 -6.00
C PHE A 13 -0.36 4.52 -7.22
N GLU A 14 -1.38 5.36 -7.02
CA GLU A 14 -2.11 6.05 -8.10
C GLU A 14 -1.19 6.94 -8.95
N LYS A 15 -0.20 7.60 -8.32
CA LYS A 15 0.82 8.39 -9.01
C LYS A 15 1.98 7.56 -9.59
N LYS A 16 1.95 6.23 -9.44
CA LYS A 16 3.02 5.30 -9.86
C LYS A 16 4.37 5.59 -9.19
N TRP A 17 4.37 6.23 -8.03
CA TRP A 17 5.55 6.47 -7.19
C TRP A 17 5.85 5.27 -6.31
N ALA A 18 4.80 4.62 -5.81
CA ALA A 18 4.88 3.31 -5.18
C ALA A 18 4.45 2.23 -6.17
N LYS A 19 5.15 1.10 -6.18
CA LYS A 19 4.77 -0.11 -6.92
C LYS A 19 4.38 -1.22 -5.95
N GLU A 20 3.71 -2.25 -6.46
CA GLU A 20 3.32 -3.43 -5.66
C GLU A 20 4.45 -4.01 -4.80
N PRO A 21 5.70 -4.21 -5.29
CA PRO A 21 6.76 -4.74 -4.44
C PRO A 21 7.06 -3.86 -3.22
N GLN A 22 6.93 -2.53 -3.35
CA GLN A 22 7.11 -1.60 -2.25
C GLN A 22 5.92 -1.66 -1.29
N LEU A 23 4.69 -1.76 -1.80
CA LEU A 23 3.49 -1.96 -0.98
C LEU A 23 3.56 -3.27 -0.16
N LYS A 24 4.10 -4.35 -0.74
CA LYS A 24 4.35 -5.58 0.01
C LYS A 24 5.34 -5.40 1.16
N LEU A 25 6.38 -4.58 0.96
CA LEU A 25 7.30 -4.23 2.05
C LEU A 25 6.60 -3.43 3.14
N TYR A 26 5.73 -2.48 2.78
CA TYR A 26 4.94 -1.73 3.77
C TYR A 26 4.00 -2.63 4.57
N VAL A 27 3.47 -3.69 3.97
CA VAL A 27 2.74 -4.74 4.71
C VAL A 27 3.66 -5.51 5.66
N LYS A 28 4.86 -5.91 5.20
CA LYS A 28 5.84 -6.62 6.04
C LYS A 28 6.37 -5.76 7.20
N PHE A 29 6.42 -4.45 7.02
CA PHE A 29 6.81 -3.49 8.06
C PHE A 29 5.64 -3.01 8.93
N GLU A 30 4.46 -3.63 8.78
CA GLU A 30 3.25 -3.30 9.56
C GLU A 30 2.78 -1.84 9.41
N VAL A 31 3.17 -1.18 8.31
CA VAL A 31 2.75 0.20 7.98
C VAL A 31 1.33 0.22 7.43
N ILE A 32 0.95 -0.85 6.71
CA ILE A 32 -0.42 -1.10 6.25
C ILE A 32 -0.75 -2.59 6.41
N THR A 33 -2.02 -2.90 6.51
CA THR A 33 -2.52 -4.28 6.58
C THR A 33 -2.59 -4.95 5.20
N PRO A 34 -2.62 -6.30 5.13
CA PRO A 34 -2.92 -7.03 3.89
C PRO A 34 -4.25 -6.62 3.25
N GLU A 35 -5.25 -6.25 4.05
CA GLU A 35 -6.55 -5.76 3.57
C GLU A 35 -6.42 -4.38 2.91
N GLU A 36 -5.62 -3.49 3.49
CA GLU A 36 -5.29 -2.18 2.91
C GLU A 36 -4.48 -2.30 1.63
N TYR A 37 -3.52 -3.23 1.57
CA TYR A 37 -2.81 -3.57 0.34
C TYR A 37 -3.79 -3.95 -0.78
N LYS A 38 -4.77 -4.81 -0.48
CA LYS A 38 -5.80 -5.23 -1.42
C LYS A 38 -6.67 -4.05 -1.87
N LYS A 39 -6.99 -3.12 -0.97
CA LYS A 39 -7.71 -1.88 -1.33
C LYS A 39 -6.89 -0.94 -2.22
N ILE A 40 -5.57 -0.91 -2.08
CA ILE A 40 -4.68 -0.05 -2.89
C ILE A 40 -4.44 -0.66 -4.28
N THR A 41 -4.12 -1.94 -4.33
CA THR A 41 -3.66 -2.63 -5.54
C THR A 41 -4.77 -3.34 -6.31
N SER A 42 -5.93 -3.57 -5.68
CA SER A 42 -6.96 -4.52 -6.13
C SER A 42 -6.48 -5.98 -6.24
N GLU A 43 -5.29 -6.29 -5.71
CA GLU A 43 -4.69 -7.63 -5.75
C GLU A 43 -4.60 -8.23 -4.35
N GLU A 44 -4.69 -9.55 -4.25
CA GLU A 44 -4.52 -10.22 -2.98
C GLU A 44 -3.05 -10.16 -2.55
N TYR A 45 -2.82 -9.87 -1.27
CA TYR A 45 -1.48 -9.91 -0.71
C TYR A 45 -0.98 -11.36 -0.68
N SER A 46 -0.06 -11.68 -1.59
CA SER A 46 0.70 -12.92 -1.60
C SER A 46 2.14 -12.64 -1.15
N ALA A 47 2.52 -13.24 -0.01
CA ALA A 47 3.71 -12.96 0.79
C ALA A 47 5.04 -13.35 0.13
#